data_AF-A0A2L2NNL2-F1
#
_entry.id   AF-A0A2L2NNL2-F1
#
_cell.length_a   1.000
_cell.length_b   1.000
_cell.length_c   1.000
_cell.angle_alpha   90.00
_cell.angle_beta   90.00
_cell.angle_gamma   90.00
#
_symmetry.space_group_name_H-M   'P 1'
#
loop_
_entity.id
_entity.type
_entity.pdbx_description
1 polymer ?
#
loop_
_entity_poly.entity_id
_entity_poly.type
_entity_poly.pdbx_seq_one_letter_code
_entity_poly.pdbx_strand_id
1 'polypeptide(L)' 'MNKETVPSQAEKSNPEGDPSQLSPEVLDKIKHPARIDDVIREQSPQERRSNPALVPEMIDDPADND' A
#
# COMPACT_ATOMS: atom_id res chain seq x y z
N MET A 1 31.57 27.22 9.69
CA MET A 1 30.95 26.09 8.99
C MET A 1 30.39 25.12 10.03
N ASN A 2 29.19 25.41 10.50
CA ASN A 2 28.44 24.64 11.51
C ASN A 2 27.90 23.39 10.81
N LYS A 3 28.47 22.23 11.14
CA LYS A 3 28.07 20.93 10.61
C LYS A 3 26.81 20.47 11.35
N GLU A 4 25.68 21.07 11.02
CA GLU A 4 24.38 20.55 11.43
C GLU A 4 24.16 19.24 10.65
N THR A 5 24.46 18.12 11.28
CA THR A 5 24.25 16.80 10.68
C THR A 5 22.78 16.48 10.87
N VAL A 6 22.01 16.51 9.79
CA VAL A 6 20.60 16.09 9.80
C VAL A 6 20.57 14.64 10.26
N PRO A 7 19.86 14.30 11.36
CA PRO A 7 19.81 12.92 11.86
C PRO A 7 19.27 12.02 10.74
N SER A 8 19.97 10.93 10.47
CA SER A 8 19.59 10.01 9.42
C SER A 8 18.22 9.41 9.77
N GLN A 9 17.29 9.30 8.81
CA GLN A 9 16.01 8.65 9.09
C GLN A 9 16.17 7.19 9.53
N ALA A 10 17.33 6.57 9.28
CA ALA A 10 17.70 5.27 9.80
C ALA A 10 17.93 5.24 11.33
N GLU A 11 18.18 6.39 11.96
CA GLU A 11 18.32 6.53 13.42
C GLU A 11 16.97 6.82 14.11
N LYS A 12 15.88 6.97 13.34
CA LYS A 12 14.54 6.89 13.92
C LYS A 12 14.40 5.44 14.33
N SER A 13 14.64 5.19 15.62
CA SER A 13 14.32 3.95 16.29
C SER A 13 13.03 3.46 15.67
N ASN A 14 13.09 2.30 14.98
CA ASN A 14 11.87 1.51 14.87
C ASN A 14 11.28 1.55 16.27
N PRO A 15 9.99 1.89 16.47
CA PRO A 15 9.39 1.47 17.71
C PRO A 15 9.73 -0.02 17.76
N GLU A 16 10.55 -0.41 18.72
CA GLU A 16 10.81 -1.80 19.08
C GLU A 16 9.48 -2.33 19.60
N GLY A 17 8.48 -2.40 18.71
CA GLY A 17 7.31 -3.20 18.87
C GLY A 17 7.86 -4.60 18.78
N ASP A 18 8.24 -5.12 19.94
CA ASP A 18 8.65 -6.49 20.14
C ASP A 18 7.72 -7.36 19.27
N PRO A 19 8.24 -8.21 18.36
CA PRO A 19 7.40 -9.10 17.55
C PRO A 19 6.46 -9.97 18.41
N SER A 20 6.71 -10.06 19.72
CA SER A 20 5.83 -10.66 20.73
C SER A 20 4.56 -9.85 21.05
N GLN A 21 4.41 -8.61 20.57
CA GLN A 21 3.22 -7.77 20.79
C GLN A 21 2.13 -7.97 19.73
N LEU A 22 2.44 -8.60 18.61
CA LEU A 22 1.47 -8.87 17.56
C LEU A 22 0.74 -10.18 17.87
N SER A 23 -0.57 -10.18 17.67
CA SER A 23 -1.32 -11.43 17.79
C SER A 23 -0.83 -12.44 16.74
N PRO A 24 -0.94 -13.75 17.00
CA PRO A 24 -0.53 -14.77 16.04
C PRO A 24 -1.19 -14.60 14.66
N GLU A 25 -2.44 -14.12 14.63
CA GLU A 25 -3.18 -13.82 13.39
C GLU A 25 -2.51 -12.69 12.60
N VAL A 26 -2.07 -11.62 13.27
CA VAL A 26 -1.40 -10.50 12.60
C VAL A 26 -0.03 -10.92 12.09
N LEU A 27 0.72 -11.71 12.87
CA LEU A 27 2.00 -12.29 12.43
C LEU A 27 1.82 -13.18 11.20
N ASP A 28 0.74 -13.96 11.15
CA ASP A 28 0.43 -14.79 10.00
C ASP A 28 0.14 -13.97 8.74
N LYS A 29 -0.67 -12.90 8.85
CA LYS A 29 -0.93 -11.98 7.72
C LYS A 29 0.33 -11.29 7.21
N ILE A 30 1.27 -10.97 8.09
CA ILE A 30 2.56 -10.37 7.71
C ILE A 30 3.42 -11.38 6.96
N LYS A 31 3.45 -12.63 7.44
CA LYS A 31 4.25 -13.71 6.82
C LYS A 31 3.65 -14.21 5.51
N HIS A 32 2.33 -14.20 5.40
CA HIS A 32 1.56 -14.72 4.27
C HIS A 32 0.64 -13.62 3.74
N PRO A 33 1.19 -12.57 3.12
CA PRO A 33 0.37 -11.50 2.58
C PRO A 33 -0.56 -12.03 1.49
N ALA A 34 -1.77 -11.48 1.42
CA ALA A 34 -2.70 -11.75 0.33
C ALA A 34 -2.11 -11.31 -1.01
N ARG A 35 -2.50 -11.96 -2.10
CA ARG A 35 -2.08 -11.55 -3.44
C ARG A 35 -2.67 -10.17 -3.75
N ILE A 36 -1.84 -9.32 -4.35
CA ILE A 36 -2.22 -7.94 -4.67
C ILE A 36 -3.47 -7.91 -5.55
N ASP A 37 -3.57 -8.79 -6.55
CA ASP A 37 -4.74 -8.87 -7.45
C ASP A 37 -6.02 -9.25 -6.71
N ASP A 38 -5.94 -10.08 -5.66
CA ASP A 38 -7.09 -10.48 -4.86
C ASP A 38 -7.55 -9.28 -4.01
N VAL A 39 -6.61 -8.62 -3.32
CA VAL A 39 -6.88 -7.43 -2.51
C VAL A 39 -7.51 -6.32 -3.33
N ILE A 40 -6.97 -6.04 -4.52
CA ILE A 40 -7.49 -5.00 -5.41
C ILE A 40 -8.92 -5.33 -5.88
N ARG A 41 -9.23 -6.60 -6.12
CA ARG A 41 -10.58 -7.07 -6.50
C ARG A 41 -11.60 -7.07 -5.37
N GLU A 42 -11.16 -6.90 -4.13
CA GLU A 42 -12.04 -6.73 -2.97
C GLU A 42 -12.27 -5.26 -2.61
N GLN A 43 -11.42 -4.34 -3.09
CA GLN A 43 -11.58 -2.90 -2.87
C GLN A 43 -12.91 -2.38 -3.40
N SER A 44 -13.48 -1.39 -2.72
CA SER A 44 -14.68 -0.70 -3.19
C SER A 44 -14.41 0.09 -4.49
N PRO A 45 -15.44 0.43 -5.28
CA PRO A 45 -15.25 1.23 -6.51
C PRO A 45 -14.57 2.58 -6.25
N GLN A 46 -14.81 3.19 -5.09
CA GLN A 46 -14.21 4.47 -4.72
C GLN A 46 -12.71 4.34 -4.45
N GLU A 47 -12.30 3.27 -3.78
CA GLU A 47 -10.89 2.96 -3.49
C GLU A 47 -10.14 2.61 -4.77
N ARG A 48 -10.76 1.83 -5.67
CA ARG A 48 -10.16 1.51 -6.97
C ARG A 48 -9.93 2.75 -7.83
N ARG A 49 -10.90 3.66 -7.88
CA ARG A 49 -10.77 4.93 -8.63
C ARG A 49 -9.63 5.81 -8.13
N SER A 50 -9.33 5.73 -6.83
CA SER A 50 -8.26 6.52 -6.21
C SER A 50 -6.91 5.82 -6.27
N ASN A 51 -6.85 4.58 -6.75
CA ASN A 51 -5.65 3.77 -6.80
C ASN A 51 -4.87 4.03 -8.11
N PRO A 52 -3.72 4.72 -8.08
CA PRO A 52 -2.96 5.05 -9.28
C PRO A 52 -2.29 3.82 -9.93
N ALA A 53 -2.24 2.68 -9.23
CA ALA A 53 -1.72 1.43 -9.79
C ALA A 53 -2.74 0.72 -10.69
N LEU A 54 -4.01 1.13 -10.65
CA LEU A 54 -5.04 0.62 -11.54
C LEU A 54 -5.11 1.47 -12.79
N VAL A 55 -5.24 0.80 -13.94
CA VAL A 55 -5.57 1.48 -15.19
C VAL A 55 -7.02 1.98 -15.07
N PRO A 56 -7.30 3.27 -15.34
CA PRO A 56 -8.66 3.77 -15.40
C PRO A 56 -9.49 2.94 -16.38
N GLU A 57 -10.78 2.72 -16.07
CA GLU A 57 -11.66 2.13 -17.07
C GLU A 57 -11.69 3.05 -18.30
N MET A 58 -11.27 2.50 -19.45
CA MET A 58 -11.47 3.16 -20.71
C MET A 58 -12.97 3.13 -20.98
N ILE A 59 -13.57 4.32 -21.01
CA ILE A 59 -14.90 4.47 -21.59
C ILE A 59 -14.67 4.26 -23.08
N ASP A 60 -15.16 3.15 -23.63
CA ASP A 60 -15.33 3.04 -25.07
C ASP A 60 -16.36 4.12 -25.45
N ASP A 61 -15.86 5.28 -25.87
CA ASP A 61 -16.73 6.33 -26.41
C ASP A 61 -17.41 5.73 -27.65
N PRO A 62 -18.76 5.68 -27.71
CA PRO A 62 -19.47 5.18 -28.88
C PRO A 62 -19.34 6.11 -30.11
N ALA A 63 -18.40 7.06 -30.10
CA ALA A 63 -18.18 8.03 -31.17
C ALA A 63 -17.54 7.44 -32.44
N ASP A 64 -17.12 6.18 -32.42
CA ASP A 64 -16.61 5.44 -33.59
C ASP A 64 -17.64 4.46 -34.18
N ASN A 65 -18.94 4.76 -34.08
CA ASN A 65 -19.97 4.13 -34.93
C ASN A 65 -20.82 5.22 -35.59
N ASP A 66 -20.46 5.54 -36.83
CA ASP A 66 -21.18 6.26 -37.91
C ASP A 66 -22.32 7.24 -37.57
#